data_AF-A0A8B8BRF2-F1
#
_entry.id   AF-A0A8B8BRF2-F1
#
_cell.length_a   1.000
_cell.length_b   1.000
_cell.length_c   1.000
_cell.angle_alpha   90.00
_cell.angle_beta   90.00
_cell.angle_gamma   90.00
#
_symmetry.space_group_name_H-M   'P 1'
#
loop_
_entity.id
_entity.type
_entity.pdbx_description
1 polymer ?
#
loop_
_entity_poly.entity_id
_entity_poly.type
_entity_poly.pdbx_seq_one_letter_code
_entity_poly.pdbx_strand_id
1 'polypeptide(L)'
;MSVSYHYGCILQIKDVDAIVHQCNCLTVKSHGLSQKISECFPWGDIYRRRTPVRGRNLAVTNHRGKPGTIQILKSPEENTPDIICLLSQWDFGRGGIRKIPPYEDSTSNRELWFSQSLQQLKQTSYKRLAFPYKIGCGLAGGKWEVYLDLICKFTYSSGKDVIIIIPSVKTAQTVTLCRMAPHQKKTTYWKTQDVETPGDPGKIRKRLFIDLDRTEKEEPLVKQPRTEDATKKEPMFRGDIGRNMYLVVSEFLGQIRVHLRVYEEEDGNLFPTKKGIALDLEKWKKITCEADEIDSAIDKYDAEMPVSYQKHLGENY
;
A
#
# COMPACT_ATOMS: atom_id res chain seq x y z
N MET A 1 -19.55 -3.25 -10.21
CA MET A 1 -19.14 -2.32 -9.14
C MET A 1 -17.66 -2.51 -8.90
N SER A 2 -16.88 -1.45 -8.67
CA SER A 2 -15.43 -1.59 -8.49
C SER A 2 -14.94 -0.81 -7.28
N VAL A 3 -13.81 -1.28 -6.77
CA VAL A 3 -12.86 -0.44 -6.06
C VAL A 3 -12.23 0.53 -7.05
N SER A 4 -12.20 1.82 -6.73
CA SER A 4 -11.52 2.87 -7.49
C SER A 4 -10.33 3.40 -6.69
N TYR A 5 -9.30 3.93 -7.37
CA TYR A 5 -8.09 4.45 -6.72
C TYR A 5 -7.94 5.92 -7.03
N HIS A 6 -7.90 6.77 -6.01
CA HIS A 6 -7.76 8.21 -6.19
C HIS A 6 -6.50 8.68 -5.48
N TYR A 7 -5.68 9.48 -6.17
CA TYR A 7 -4.53 10.13 -5.55
C TYR A 7 -4.99 11.40 -4.83
N GLY A 8 -4.56 11.58 -3.58
CA GLY A 8 -4.87 12.77 -2.82
C GLY A 8 -4.76 12.61 -1.32
N CYS A 9 -5.33 13.56 -0.59
CA CYS A 9 -5.43 13.50 0.87
C CYS A 9 -6.82 13.01 1.27
N ILE A 10 -6.90 11.89 1.98
CA ILE A 10 -8.18 11.34 2.46
C ILE A 10 -8.92 12.30 3.41
N LEU A 11 -8.21 13.25 4.04
CA LEU A 11 -8.81 14.24 4.93
C LEU A 11 -9.53 15.37 4.17
N GLN A 12 -9.33 15.47 2.85
CA GLN A 12 -9.92 16.50 2.00
C GLN A 12 -11.09 15.98 1.15
N ILE A 13 -11.40 14.67 1.23
CA ILE A 13 -12.49 14.09 0.45
C ILE A 13 -13.84 14.51 1.02
N LYS A 14 -14.76 14.92 0.14
CA LYS A 14 -16.11 15.39 0.51
C LYS A 14 -17.22 14.67 -0.24
N ASP A 15 -16.92 14.07 -1.38
CA ASP A 15 -17.88 13.36 -2.24
C ASP A 15 -18.09 11.90 -1.81
N VAL A 16 -18.09 11.64 -0.50
CA VAL A 16 -18.29 10.30 0.08
C VAL A 16 -19.20 10.39 1.30
N ASP A 17 -19.92 9.32 1.58
CA ASP A 17 -20.80 9.27 2.74
C ASP A 17 -19.99 9.10 4.05
N ALA A 18 -18.87 8.37 3.97
CA ALA A 18 -18.00 8.15 5.13
C ALA A 18 -16.54 7.88 4.77
N ILE A 19 -15.65 8.29 5.68
CA ILE A 19 -14.25 7.89 5.72
C ILE A 19 -14.12 6.69 6.67
N VAL A 20 -13.55 5.60 6.16
CA VAL A 20 -13.37 4.34 6.88
C VAL A 20 -11.90 4.14 7.23
N HIS A 21 -11.59 3.85 8.49
CA HIS A 21 -10.21 3.54 8.90
C HIS A 21 -10.15 2.47 9.99
N GLN A 22 -9.00 1.79 10.09
CA GLN A 22 -8.76 0.79 11.13
C GLN A 22 -8.36 1.48 12.44
N CYS A 23 -8.95 1.03 13.54
CA CYS A 23 -8.66 1.47 14.89
C CYS A 23 -8.37 0.29 15.81
N ASN A 24 -7.63 0.57 16.89
CA ASN A 24 -7.43 -0.41 17.95
C ASN A 24 -8.49 -0.30 19.06
N CYS A 25 -8.67 -1.37 19.81
CA CYS A 25 -9.71 -1.47 20.84
C CYS A 25 -9.27 -0.94 22.22
N LEU A 26 -7.98 -0.71 22.44
CA LEU A 26 -7.41 -0.58 23.78
C LEU A 26 -6.94 0.82 24.16
N THR A 27 -6.39 1.60 23.24
CA THR A 27 -5.72 2.87 23.60
C THR A 27 -6.72 3.98 23.88
N VAL A 28 -6.22 5.06 24.50
CA VAL A 28 -6.93 6.34 24.66
C VAL A 28 -6.28 7.47 23.85
N LYS A 29 -5.11 7.20 23.26
CA LYS A 29 -4.41 8.11 22.35
C LYS A 29 -4.46 7.56 20.93
N SER A 30 -4.75 8.46 19.98
CA SER A 30 -4.66 8.23 18.55
C SER A 30 -3.21 8.35 18.05
N HIS A 31 -2.87 7.61 17.00
CA HIS A 31 -1.58 7.70 16.30
C HIS A 31 -1.76 7.56 14.79
N GLY A 32 -0.78 8.05 14.02
CA GLY A 32 -0.76 7.94 12.56
C GLY A 32 -2.01 8.57 11.92
N LEU A 33 -2.63 7.87 10.96
CA LEU A 33 -3.83 8.37 10.29
C LEU A 33 -4.97 8.69 11.26
N SER A 34 -5.15 7.91 12.33
CA SER A 34 -6.22 8.18 13.30
C SER A 34 -6.03 9.49 14.05
N GLN A 35 -4.79 9.91 14.29
CA GLN A 35 -4.48 11.21 14.86
C GLN A 35 -4.76 12.34 13.86
N LYS A 36 -4.41 12.14 12.59
CA LYS A 36 -4.73 13.13 11.55
C LYS A 36 -6.22 13.29 11.33
N ILE A 37 -6.98 12.19 11.43
CA ILE A 37 -8.44 12.24 11.43
C ILE A 37 -8.97 12.99 12.66
N SER A 38 -8.45 12.78 13.88
CA SER A 38 -8.94 13.52 15.05
C SER A 38 -8.57 15.00 15.04
N GLU A 39 -7.43 15.37 14.44
CA GLU A 39 -7.02 16.77 14.22
C GLU A 39 -7.95 17.47 13.22
N CYS A 40 -8.32 16.82 12.11
CA CYS A 40 -9.19 17.41 11.08
C CYS A 40 -10.69 17.27 11.39
N PHE A 41 -11.09 16.20 12.04
CA PHE A 41 -12.47 15.83 12.35
C PHE A 41 -12.59 15.49 13.85
N PRO A 42 -12.68 16.48 14.74
CA PRO A 42 -12.64 16.25 16.18
C PRO A 42 -13.72 15.29 16.72
N TRP A 43 -14.88 15.19 16.06
CA TRP A 43 -15.94 14.22 16.41
C TRP A 43 -15.58 12.77 16.08
N GLY A 44 -14.66 12.60 15.13
CA GLY A 44 -14.12 11.34 14.63
C GLY A 44 -13.09 10.68 15.55
N ASP A 45 -12.78 11.29 16.70
CA ASP A 45 -11.86 10.72 17.68
C ASP A 45 -12.57 9.69 18.58
N ILE A 46 -12.48 8.41 18.20
CA ILE A 46 -12.95 7.29 19.03
C ILE A 46 -12.17 7.17 20.35
N TYR A 47 -10.90 7.57 20.38
CA TYR A 47 -10.00 7.35 21.50
C TYR A 47 -10.27 8.33 22.64
N ARG A 48 -10.59 9.59 22.31
CA ARG A 48 -10.98 10.62 23.30
C ARG A 48 -12.25 10.26 24.08
N ARG A 49 -13.08 9.34 23.57
CA ARG A 49 -14.29 8.84 24.26
C ARG A 49 -14.00 7.80 25.35
N ARG A 50 -12.74 7.35 25.48
CA ARG A 50 -12.34 6.29 26.40
C ARG A 50 -11.72 6.88 27.66
N THR A 51 -12.07 6.31 28.82
CA THR A 51 -11.46 6.70 30.09
C THR A 51 -10.13 5.96 30.26
N PRO A 52 -9.02 6.66 30.56
CA PRO A 52 -7.73 6.02 30.77
C PRO A 52 -7.70 5.27 32.11
N VAL A 53 -7.03 4.13 32.12
CA VAL A 53 -6.41 3.61 33.33
C VAL A 53 -5.30 4.57 33.74
N ARG A 54 -5.31 5.01 35.00
CA ARG A 54 -4.39 6.05 35.51
C ARG A 54 -2.95 5.80 35.08
N GLY A 55 -2.35 6.81 34.42
CA GLY A 55 -0.95 6.79 34.00
C GLY A 55 -0.63 5.87 32.81
N ARG A 56 -1.62 5.33 32.09
CA ARG A 56 -1.40 4.40 30.98
C ARG A 56 -2.16 4.82 29.71
N ASN A 57 -1.57 4.55 28.54
CA ASN A 57 -2.29 4.61 27.26
C ASN A 57 -3.15 3.35 27.06
N LEU A 58 -4.09 3.12 28.00
CA LEU A 58 -4.93 1.93 28.05
C LEU A 58 -6.29 2.34 28.62
N ALA A 59 -7.36 1.98 27.92
CA ALA A 59 -8.72 2.23 28.34
C ALA A 59 -9.14 1.27 29.47
N VAL A 60 -9.95 1.80 30.38
CA VAL A 60 -10.72 0.98 31.34
C VAL A 60 -11.56 -0.05 30.61
N THR A 61 -11.78 -1.21 31.22
CA THR A 61 -12.33 -2.40 30.54
C THR A 61 -13.67 -2.14 29.84
N ASN A 62 -14.57 -1.38 30.45
CA ASN A 62 -15.88 -1.05 29.90
C ASN A 62 -15.86 -0.03 28.74
N HIS A 63 -14.75 0.67 28.52
CA HIS A 63 -14.60 1.61 27.39
C HIS A 63 -13.76 0.99 26.23
N ARG A 64 -13.29 -0.24 26.38
CA ARG A 64 -12.54 -0.92 25.31
C ARG A 64 -13.48 -1.27 24.16
N GLY A 65 -12.94 -1.19 22.94
CA GLY A 65 -13.64 -1.66 21.75
C GLY A 65 -13.83 -3.18 21.76
N LYS A 66 -14.80 -3.67 20.99
CA LYS A 66 -14.95 -5.09 20.70
C LYS A 66 -14.35 -5.36 19.31
N PRO A 67 -13.32 -6.22 19.20
CA PRO A 67 -12.77 -6.57 17.90
C PRO A 67 -13.83 -7.17 16.96
N GLY A 68 -13.75 -6.84 15.68
CA GLY A 68 -14.69 -7.31 14.67
C GLY A 68 -15.96 -6.47 14.53
N THR A 69 -15.99 -5.31 15.19
CA THR A 69 -17.15 -4.40 15.17
C THR A 69 -16.79 -3.04 14.57
N ILE A 70 -17.80 -2.25 14.25
CA ILE A 70 -17.61 -0.87 13.77
C ILE A 70 -18.15 0.14 14.78
N GLN A 71 -17.49 1.29 14.87
CA GLN A 71 -18.02 2.47 15.52
C GLN A 71 -18.26 3.55 14.47
N ILE A 72 -19.49 4.02 14.38
CA ILE A 72 -19.88 5.12 13.50
C ILE A 72 -19.87 6.41 14.32
N LEU A 73 -19.20 7.44 13.82
CA LEU A 73 -19.08 8.75 14.42
C LEU A 73 -19.66 9.76 13.43
N LYS A 74 -20.91 10.14 13.68
CA LYS A 74 -21.68 11.04 12.80
C LYS A 74 -21.06 12.44 12.76
N SER A 75 -20.99 12.99 11.55
CA SER A 75 -20.63 14.39 11.33
C SER A 75 -21.65 15.31 12.01
N PRO A 76 -21.21 16.36 12.70
CA PRO A 76 -22.10 17.41 13.20
C PRO A 76 -22.56 18.36 12.08
N GLU A 77 -21.88 18.35 10.93
CA GLU A 77 -22.14 19.23 9.78
C GLU A 77 -22.71 18.44 8.60
N GLU A 78 -23.67 19.04 7.90
CA GLU A 78 -24.19 18.52 6.63
C GLU A 78 -23.10 18.58 5.55
N ASN A 79 -23.12 17.62 4.62
CA ASN A 79 -22.14 17.48 3.53
C ASN A 79 -20.68 17.22 3.96
N THR A 80 -20.48 16.84 5.21
CA THR A 80 -19.19 16.36 5.73
C THR A 80 -19.30 14.85 5.98
N PRO A 81 -18.31 14.03 5.55
CA PRO A 81 -18.38 12.58 5.69
C PRO A 81 -18.39 12.14 7.16
N ASP A 82 -19.15 11.09 7.44
CA ASP A 82 -19.06 10.40 8.74
C ASP A 82 -17.71 9.68 8.89
N ILE A 83 -17.27 9.45 10.12
CA ILE A 83 -16.08 8.65 10.39
C ILE A 83 -16.51 7.26 10.88
N ILE A 84 -16.06 6.22 10.18
CA ILE A 84 -16.32 4.83 10.54
C ILE A 84 -15.00 4.18 10.97
N CYS A 85 -14.92 3.86 12.26
CA CYS A 85 -13.78 3.18 12.85
C CYS A 85 -14.03 1.67 12.81
N LEU A 86 -13.24 0.93 12.02
CA LEU A 86 -13.22 -0.53 12.06
C LEU A 86 -12.36 -0.98 13.25
N LEU A 87 -12.98 -1.58 14.26
CA LEU A 87 -12.29 -2.11 15.43
C LEU A 87 -11.69 -3.47 15.08
N SER A 88 -10.66 -3.45 14.24
CA SER A 88 -10.05 -4.64 13.64
C SER A 88 -8.67 -4.97 14.22
N GLN A 89 -8.34 -4.35 15.33
CA GLN A 89 -7.06 -4.49 16.00
C GLN A 89 -7.30 -4.45 17.51
N TRP A 90 -6.87 -5.49 18.23
CA TRP A 90 -7.09 -5.51 19.67
C TRP A 90 -6.15 -4.52 20.35
N ASP A 91 -4.85 -4.73 20.26
CA ASP A 91 -3.81 -3.86 20.80
C ASP A 91 -3.09 -3.09 19.69
N PHE A 92 -2.52 -1.94 20.02
CA PHE A 92 -1.81 -1.10 19.05
C PHE A 92 -0.46 -1.69 18.62
N GLY A 93 0.12 -1.13 17.55
CA GLY A 93 1.40 -1.60 16.99
C GLY A 93 1.28 -2.94 16.26
N ARG A 94 2.39 -3.62 16.01
CA ARG A 94 2.44 -4.87 15.22
C ARG A 94 1.87 -6.11 15.95
N GLY A 95 1.40 -5.96 17.19
CA GLY A 95 0.86 -7.06 18.00
C GLY A 95 1.95 -7.90 18.69
N GLY A 96 1.55 -8.94 19.42
CA GLY A 96 2.45 -9.95 20.00
C GLY A 96 3.33 -9.52 21.20
N ILE A 97 3.58 -8.22 21.40
CA ILE A 97 4.43 -7.73 22.51
C ILE A 97 3.71 -7.84 23.86
N ARG A 98 2.40 -7.57 23.89
CA ARG A 98 1.60 -7.61 25.12
C ARG A 98 0.42 -8.55 24.93
N LYS A 99 0.12 -9.30 25.98
CA LYS A 99 -1.06 -10.17 26.05
C LYS A 99 -2.07 -9.54 27.01
N ILE A 100 -2.98 -8.74 26.47
CA ILE A 100 -4.03 -8.08 27.26
C ILE A 100 -5.32 -8.89 27.09
N PRO A 101 -5.91 -9.47 28.15
CA PRO A 101 -7.18 -10.19 28.05
C PRO A 101 -8.34 -9.28 27.60
N PRO A 102 -9.38 -9.83 26.92
CA PRO A 102 -9.63 -11.26 26.74
C PRO A 102 -9.20 -11.83 25.38
N TYR A 103 -8.69 -10.99 24.47
CA TYR A 103 -8.40 -11.41 23.10
C TYR A 103 -6.90 -11.61 22.87
N GLU A 104 -6.57 -12.59 22.04
CA GLU A 104 -5.23 -12.78 21.50
C GLU A 104 -5.05 -11.93 20.24
N ASP A 105 -4.09 -11.00 20.24
CA ASP A 105 -3.85 -10.10 19.12
C ASP A 105 -2.79 -10.64 18.15
N SER A 106 -3.24 -11.51 17.24
CA SER A 106 -2.44 -12.11 16.18
C SER A 106 -2.79 -11.54 14.81
N THR A 107 -1.89 -11.69 13.84
CA THR A 107 -2.14 -11.29 12.44
C THR A 107 -3.43 -11.91 11.90
N SER A 108 -3.62 -13.22 12.11
CA SER A 108 -4.82 -13.94 11.66
C SER A 108 -6.09 -13.42 12.33
N ASN A 109 -6.04 -13.07 13.62
CA ASN A 109 -7.20 -12.50 14.31
C ASN A 109 -7.51 -11.09 13.81
N ARG A 110 -6.50 -10.26 13.50
CA ARG A 110 -6.72 -8.93 12.90
C ARG A 110 -7.39 -9.01 11.54
N GLU A 111 -6.96 -9.93 10.68
CA GLU A 111 -7.60 -10.19 9.38
C GLU A 111 -9.06 -10.68 9.55
N LEU A 112 -9.30 -11.57 10.52
CA LEU A 112 -10.64 -12.03 10.88
C LEU A 112 -11.53 -10.86 11.35
N TRP A 113 -11.05 -10.05 12.29
CA TRP A 113 -11.79 -8.89 12.80
C TRP A 113 -12.01 -7.83 11.74
N PHE A 114 -11.06 -7.66 10.81
CA PHE A 114 -11.24 -6.77 9.67
C PHE A 114 -12.39 -7.25 8.77
N SER A 115 -12.40 -8.54 8.44
CA SER A 115 -13.49 -9.17 7.68
C SER A 115 -14.85 -9.03 8.39
N GLN A 116 -14.92 -9.28 9.70
CA GLN A 116 -16.14 -9.10 10.49
C GLN A 116 -16.62 -7.65 10.52
N SER A 117 -15.70 -6.69 10.63
CA SER A 117 -16.02 -5.26 10.59
C SER A 117 -16.59 -4.87 9.23
N LEU A 118 -16.04 -5.39 8.12
CA LEU A 118 -16.60 -5.20 6.79
C LEU A 118 -17.99 -5.83 6.63
N GLN A 119 -18.25 -6.98 7.26
CA GLN A 119 -19.58 -7.59 7.28
C GLN A 119 -20.61 -6.71 8.01
N GLN A 120 -20.23 -6.08 9.13
CA GLN A 120 -21.11 -5.10 9.78
C GLN A 120 -21.30 -3.86 8.92
N LEU A 121 -20.23 -3.34 8.34
CA LEU A 121 -20.29 -2.20 7.43
C LEU A 121 -21.21 -2.47 6.23
N LYS A 122 -21.24 -3.70 5.73
CA LYS A 122 -22.14 -4.12 4.64
C LYS A 122 -23.61 -3.87 4.99
N GLN A 123 -24.01 -4.08 6.25
CA GLN A 123 -25.39 -3.92 6.71
C GLN A 123 -25.83 -2.46 6.88
N THR A 124 -24.90 -1.52 6.79
CA THR A 124 -25.20 -0.09 6.92
C THR A 124 -25.78 0.50 5.64
N SER A 125 -26.41 1.68 5.75
CA SER A 125 -26.97 2.42 4.61
C SER A 125 -25.95 3.19 3.76
N TYR A 126 -24.70 3.35 4.23
CA TYR A 126 -23.64 4.06 3.49
C TYR A 126 -23.36 3.41 2.15
N LYS A 127 -23.26 4.19 1.08
CA LYS A 127 -23.04 3.69 -0.29
C LYS A 127 -21.64 3.97 -0.77
N ARG A 128 -21.12 5.18 -0.57
CA ARG A 128 -19.85 5.64 -1.09
C ARG A 128 -18.85 5.84 0.05
N LEU A 129 -17.79 5.05 0.05
CA LEU A 129 -16.88 4.89 1.18
C LEU A 129 -15.43 5.15 0.78
N ALA A 130 -14.74 6.02 1.53
CA ALA A 130 -13.32 6.25 1.35
C ALA A 130 -12.50 5.37 2.29
N PHE A 131 -11.56 4.59 1.74
CA PHE A 131 -10.59 3.80 2.50
C PHE A 131 -9.18 4.34 2.24
N PRO A 132 -8.30 4.42 3.24
CA PRO A 132 -6.91 4.77 3.01
C PRO A 132 -6.19 3.60 2.34
N TYR A 133 -5.32 3.90 1.39
CA TYR A 133 -4.34 2.94 0.87
C TYR A 133 -3.48 2.39 2.02
N LYS A 134 -3.14 1.10 1.96
CA LYS A 134 -2.41 0.38 3.02
C LYS A 134 -3.12 0.40 4.39
N ILE A 135 -4.46 0.42 4.42
CA ILE A 135 -5.24 0.25 5.67
C ILE A 135 -4.78 -1.05 6.38
N GLY A 136 -4.40 -0.93 7.65
CA GLY A 136 -3.95 -2.06 8.47
C GLY A 136 -2.48 -2.49 8.27
N CYS A 137 -1.72 -1.90 7.33
CA CYS A 137 -0.41 -2.43 6.94
C CYS A 137 0.80 -1.77 7.64
N GLY A 138 0.77 -0.47 7.90
CA GLY A 138 1.91 0.26 8.50
C GLY A 138 2.17 -0.10 9.97
N LEU A 139 1.72 0.75 10.89
CA LEU A 139 1.92 0.52 12.34
C LEU A 139 1.32 -0.80 12.84
N ALA A 140 0.30 -1.31 12.15
CA ALA A 140 -0.37 -2.56 12.49
C ALA A 140 0.28 -3.81 11.86
N GLY A 141 1.18 -3.67 10.88
CA GLY A 141 1.95 -4.79 10.31
C GLY A 141 1.16 -5.80 9.48
N GLY A 142 -0.03 -5.43 8.96
CA GLY A 142 -0.79 -6.25 8.02
C GLY A 142 -0.19 -6.27 6.61
N LYS A 143 -0.61 -7.22 5.79
CA LYS A 143 -0.17 -7.35 4.39
C LYS A 143 -1.21 -6.77 3.44
N TRP A 144 -0.81 -5.83 2.58
CA TRP A 144 -1.78 -5.07 1.77
C TRP A 144 -2.63 -5.96 0.86
N GLU A 145 -2.04 -6.99 0.26
CA GLU A 145 -2.71 -7.93 -0.64
C GLU A 145 -3.91 -8.61 0.01
N VAL A 146 -3.79 -8.97 1.30
CA VAL A 146 -4.86 -9.62 2.07
C VAL A 146 -5.99 -8.65 2.36
N TYR A 147 -5.67 -7.44 2.82
CA TYR A 147 -6.66 -6.42 3.13
C TYR A 147 -7.39 -5.96 1.86
N LEU A 148 -6.65 -5.80 0.76
CA LEU A 148 -7.23 -5.45 -0.54
C LEU A 148 -8.18 -6.53 -1.05
N ASP A 149 -7.83 -7.82 -0.92
CA ASP A 149 -8.71 -8.93 -1.28
C ASP A 149 -10.02 -8.89 -0.46
N LEU A 150 -9.93 -8.66 0.86
CA LEU A 150 -11.10 -8.50 1.73
C LEU A 150 -11.98 -7.30 1.32
N ILE A 151 -11.37 -6.15 1.02
CA ILE A 151 -12.07 -4.96 0.54
C ILE A 151 -12.75 -5.23 -0.82
N CYS A 152 -12.07 -5.91 -1.74
CA CYS A 152 -12.63 -6.28 -3.04
C CYS A 152 -13.86 -7.19 -2.88
N LYS A 153 -13.76 -8.23 -2.04
CA LYS A 153 -14.88 -9.14 -1.73
C LYS A 153 -16.05 -8.41 -1.07
N PHE A 154 -15.76 -7.51 -0.14
CA PHE A 154 -16.76 -6.64 0.47
C PHE A 154 -17.47 -5.77 -0.57
N THR A 155 -16.71 -5.09 -1.44
CA THR A 155 -17.24 -4.19 -2.48
C THR A 155 -18.16 -4.97 -3.43
N TYR A 156 -17.71 -6.13 -3.90
CA TYR A 156 -18.49 -7.00 -4.78
C TYR A 156 -19.80 -7.47 -4.12
N SER A 157 -19.71 -7.96 -2.88
CA SER A 157 -20.87 -8.55 -2.20
C SER A 157 -21.85 -7.54 -1.61
N SER A 158 -21.43 -6.31 -1.37
CA SER A 158 -22.25 -5.24 -0.79
C SER A 158 -22.84 -4.30 -1.84
N GLY A 159 -22.24 -4.24 -3.04
CA GLY A 159 -22.61 -3.26 -4.05
C GLY A 159 -22.32 -1.81 -3.62
N LYS A 160 -21.45 -1.60 -2.64
CA LYS A 160 -21.01 -0.26 -2.23
C LYS A 160 -19.91 0.24 -3.16
N ASP A 161 -19.84 1.56 -3.34
CA ASP A 161 -18.79 2.23 -4.09
C ASP A 161 -17.62 2.51 -3.14
N VAL A 162 -16.47 1.87 -3.39
CA VAL A 162 -15.28 2.00 -2.54
C VAL A 162 -14.18 2.74 -3.28
N ILE A 163 -13.70 3.81 -2.66
CA ILE A 163 -12.63 4.64 -3.16
C ILE A 163 -11.42 4.45 -2.24
N ILE A 164 -10.35 3.88 -2.77
CA ILE A 164 -9.06 3.79 -2.09
C ILE A 164 -8.28 5.07 -2.36
N ILE A 165 -8.01 5.83 -1.31
CA ILE A 165 -7.23 7.07 -1.39
C ILE A 165 -5.76 6.74 -1.19
N ILE A 166 -5.00 6.87 -2.28
CA ILE A 166 -3.55 6.78 -2.27
C ILE A 166 -3.01 8.16 -1.88
N PRO A 167 -2.25 8.28 -0.79
CA PRO A 167 -1.59 9.54 -0.45
C PRO A 167 -0.79 10.04 -1.65
N SER A 168 -1.16 11.19 -2.19
CA SER A 168 -0.28 11.87 -3.13
C SER A 168 0.87 12.39 -2.29
N VAL A 169 2.09 11.95 -2.58
CA VAL A 169 3.26 12.79 -2.31
C VAL A 169 2.94 14.12 -2.97
N LYS A 170 3.11 15.25 -2.27
CA LYS A 170 3.01 16.54 -2.93
C LYS A 170 4.13 16.65 -3.96
N THR A 171 3.90 16.13 -5.16
CA THR A 171 4.31 16.77 -6.39
C THR A 171 3.06 17.42 -6.95
N ALA A 172 3.19 18.68 -7.34
CA ALA A 172 2.09 19.43 -7.93
C ALA A 172 1.49 18.65 -9.11
N GLN A 173 0.14 18.60 -9.15
CA GLN A 173 -0.71 18.38 -10.33
C GLN A 173 -0.94 16.94 -10.86
N THR A 174 -2.18 16.48 -10.64
CA THR A 174 -3.21 15.98 -11.58
C THR A 174 -3.01 14.69 -12.43
N VAL A 175 -4.08 13.85 -12.41
CA VAL A 175 -4.72 13.05 -13.51
C VAL A 175 -4.80 11.51 -13.34
N THR A 176 -6.04 11.07 -13.06
CA THR A 176 -6.90 9.99 -13.64
C THR A 176 -6.48 8.50 -13.77
N LEU A 177 -7.42 7.64 -13.31
CA LEU A 177 -7.47 6.17 -13.23
C LEU A 177 -7.54 5.40 -14.57
N CYS A 178 -7.12 4.12 -14.53
CA CYS A 178 -7.71 3.05 -15.35
C CYS A 178 -7.82 1.70 -14.58
N ARG A 179 -8.93 0.97 -14.77
CA ARG A 179 -9.30 -0.31 -14.10
C ARG A 179 -8.86 -1.52 -14.95
N MET A 180 -8.41 -2.64 -14.34
CA MET A 180 -8.34 -3.95 -15.02
C MET A 180 -8.69 -5.15 -14.11
N ALA A 181 -9.29 -6.17 -14.72
CA ALA A 181 -9.81 -7.43 -14.16
C ALA A 181 -8.76 -8.58 -14.15
N PRO A 182 -8.98 -9.71 -13.43
CA PRO A 182 -7.94 -10.68 -13.12
C PRO A 182 -7.94 -11.92 -14.03
N HIS A 183 -6.75 -12.40 -14.41
CA HIS A 183 -6.56 -13.79 -14.82
C HIS A 183 -5.32 -14.42 -14.15
N GLN A 184 -5.49 -15.70 -13.82
CA GLN A 184 -4.72 -16.48 -12.84
C GLN A 184 -3.90 -17.57 -13.56
N LYS A 185 -2.84 -18.07 -12.86
CA LYS A 185 -1.99 -19.27 -13.09
C LYS A 185 -0.57 -18.96 -13.61
N LYS A 186 0.50 -19.71 -13.28
CA LYS A 186 0.77 -20.91 -12.45
C LYS A 186 2.24 -20.76 -11.97
N THR A 187 2.59 -21.25 -10.77
CA THR A 187 3.93 -21.12 -10.15
C THR A 187 4.83 -22.33 -10.42
N THR A 188 6.13 -22.11 -10.65
CA THR A 188 7.17 -23.16 -10.80
C THR A 188 8.30 -22.94 -9.76
N TYR A 189 8.86 -24.03 -9.23
CA TYR A 189 9.80 -24.07 -8.08
C TYR A 189 11.28 -24.10 -8.51
N TRP A 190 12.20 -23.63 -7.63
CA TRP A 190 13.67 -23.66 -7.83
C TRP A 190 14.43 -24.19 -6.60
N LYS A 191 15.67 -24.68 -6.79
CA LYS A 191 16.63 -25.06 -5.71
C LYS A 191 18.00 -24.41 -5.95
N THR A 192 18.68 -24.00 -4.88
CA THR A 192 19.97 -23.28 -4.91
C THR A 192 21.17 -24.21 -4.72
N GLN A 193 22.28 -23.91 -5.40
CA GLN A 193 23.60 -24.51 -5.15
C GLN A 193 24.68 -23.43 -5.12
N ASP A 194 25.55 -23.50 -4.12
CA ASP A 194 26.68 -22.58 -3.95
C ASP A 194 27.92 -23.15 -4.66
N VAL A 195 28.62 -22.30 -5.41
CA VAL A 195 29.87 -22.67 -6.10
C VAL A 195 30.97 -21.69 -5.70
N GLU A 196 32.09 -22.23 -5.23
CA GLU A 196 33.29 -21.46 -4.89
C GLU A 196 34.21 -21.33 -6.12
N THR A 197 34.77 -20.14 -6.35
CA THR A 197 35.74 -19.90 -7.43
C THR A 197 37.18 -19.83 -6.90
N PRO A 198 38.18 -20.29 -7.69
CA PRO A 198 39.57 -20.36 -7.24
C PRO A 198 40.20 -18.97 -7.14
N GLY A 199 40.85 -18.67 -6.02
CA GLY A 199 41.70 -17.48 -5.85
C GLY A 199 41.40 -16.62 -4.62
N ASP A 200 40.33 -16.87 -3.88
CA ASP A 200 40.02 -16.11 -2.65
C ASP A 200 39.13 -16.95 -1.69
N PRO A 201 39.71 -17.83 -0.86
CA PRO A 201 38.94 -18.69 0.03
C PRO A 201 38.19 -17.86 1.09
N GLY A 202 36.85 -17.92 1.07
CA GLY A 202 35.98 -17.27 2.08
C GLY A 202 34.95 -16.27 1.56
N LYS A 203 34.85 -16.01 0.26
CA LYS A 203 33.88 -15.06 -0.32
C LYS A 203 32.88 -15.75 -1.26
N ILE A 204 31.72 -16.16 -0.72
CA ILE A 204 30.56 -16.58 -1.54
C ILE A 204 30.06 -15.34 -2.29
N ARG A 205 30.27 -15.25 -3.61
CA ARG A 205 29.83 -14.10 -4.41
C ARG A 205 28.85 -14.41 -5.55
N LYS A 206 28.47 -15.67 -5.77
CA LYS A 206 27.40 -16.00 -6.74
C LYS A 206 26.54 -17.17 -6.27
N ARG A 207 25.27 -16.91 -5.97
CA ARG A 207 24.20 -17.92 -6.07
C ARG A 207 23.83 -18.02 -7.54
N LEU A 208 24.22 -19.12 -8.18
CA LEU A 208 23.75 -19.45 -9.53
C LEU A 208 22.39 -20.13 -9.38
N PHE A 209 21.35 -19.51 -9.93
CA PHE A 209 20.08 -20.20 -10.17
C PHE A 209 20.27 -21.01 -11.45
N ILE A 210 20.46 -22.32 -11.29
CA ILE A 210 20.53 -23.25 -12.41
C ILE A 210 19.10 -23.68 -12.71
N ASP A 211 18.63 -23.29 -13.88
CA ASP A 211 17.38 -23.72 -14.47
C ASP A 211 17.58 -25.17 -14.98
N LEU A 212 17.02 -26.16 -14.28
CA LEU A 212 17.26 -27.59 -14.55
C LEU A 212 16.55 -28.12 -15.80
N ASP A 213 15.65 -27.34 -16.41
CA ASP A 213 14.89 -27.76 -17.59
C ASP A 213 15.53 -27.31 -18.91
N ARG A 214 16.80 -26.86 -18.88
CA ARG A 214 17.57 -26.59 -20.10
C ARG A 214 18.07 -27.89 -20.74
N THR A 215 17.14 -28.67 -21.27
CA THR A 215 17.42 -29.71 -22.27
C THR A 215 16.67 -29.38 -23.54
N GLU A 216 17.25 -28.51 -24.35
CA GLU A 216 17.53 -28.71 -25.78
C GLU A 216 18.05 -27.39 -26.38
N LYS A 217 19.00 -27.51 -27.30
CA LYS A 217 19.66 -26.38 -27.96
C LYS A 217 18.65 -25.66 -28.84
N GLU A 218 18.07 -24.55 -28.38
CA GLU A 218 17.50 -23.57 -29.31
C GLU A 218 18.66 -22.80 -29.96
N GLU A 219 18.83 -23.00 -31.25
CA GLU A 219 19.75 -22.21 -32.07
C GLU A 219 19.40 -20.72 -32.00
N PRO A 220 20.40 -19.82 -32.04
CA PRO A 220 20.15 -18.39 -31.99
C PRO A 220 19.27 -17.97 -33.16
N LEU A 221 18.07 -17.45 -32.84
CA LEU A 221 17.16 -16.86 -33.82
C LEU A 221 17.92 -15.81 -34.66
N VAL A 222 17.97 -16.07 -35.97
CA VAL A 222 18.53 -15.19 -37.00
C VAL A 222 17.95 -13.79 -36.82
N LYS A 223 18.82 -12.78 -36.72
CA LYS A 223 18.41 -11.36 -36.72
C LYS A 223 17.63 -11.08 -38.00
N GLN A 224 16.31 -10.94 -37.91
CA GLN A 224 15.53 -10.45 -39.04
C GLN A 224 15.81 -8.95 -39.27
N PRO A 225 15.81 -8.49 -40.54
CA PRO A 225 16.04 -7.09 -40.87
C PRO A 225 14.96 -6.20 -40.25
N ARG A 226 15.35 -4.97 -39.88
CA ARG A 226 14.41 -3.91 -39.48
C ARG A 226 13.40 -3.71 -40.62
N THR A 227 12.15 -4.05 -40.36
CA THR A 227 11.03 -3.59 -41.17
C THR A 227 10.56 -2.25 -40.62
N GLU A 228 10.65 -1.24 -41.48
CA GLU A 228 10.10 0.10 -41.33
C GLU A 228 8.57 0.00 -41.44
N ASP A 229 7.88 -0.30 -40.34
CA ASP A 229 6.50 0.11 -40.07
C ASP A 229 6.03 -0.47 -38.73
N ALA A 230 6.62 0.01 -37.64
CA ALA A 230 5.98 -0.09 -36.34
C ALA A 230 4.97 1.05 -36.25
N THR A 231 3.73 0.78 -36.67
CA THR A 231 2.58 1.60 -36.27
C THR A 231 2.71 1.85 -34.77
N LYS A 232 2.91 3.12 -34.37
CA LYS A 232 3.12 3.54 -32.98
C LYS A 232 1.87 3.18 -32.18
N LYS A 233 1.74 1.94 -31.72
CA LYS A 233 0.75 1.58 -30.70
C LYS A 233 1.10 2.39 -29.46
N GLU A 234 0.15 3.20 -29.01
CA GLU A 234 0.31 3.90 -27.74
C GLU A 234 0.55 2.89 -26.62
N PRO A 235 1.45 3.20 -25.67
CA PRO A 235 1.66 2.33 -24.53
C PRO A 235 0.36 2.22 -23.72
N MET A 236 0.12 1.04 -23.15
CA MET A 236 -1.03 0.80 -22.27
C MET A 236 -1.05 1.74 -21.06
N PHE A 237 0.13 2.21 -20.63
CA PHE A 237 0.28 3.17 -19.55
C PHE A 237 1.58 3.97 -19.73
N ARG A 238 1.55 5.26 -19.38
CA ARG A 238 2.73 6.11 -19.23
C ARG A 238 2.50 7.04 -18.04
N GLY A 239 3.34 6.94 -17.01
CA GLY A 239 3.34 7.84 -15.86
C GLY A 239 4.71 8.51 -15.70
N ASP A 240 4.74 9.81 -15.44
CA ASP A 240 5.97 10.54 -15.11
C ASP A 240 6.40 10.22 -13.66
N ILE A 241 7.68 9.91 -13.47
CA ILE A 241 8.30 9.65 -12.16
C ILE A 241 9.46 10.62 -11.86
N GLY A 242 9.56 11.71 -12.61
CA GLY A 242 10.49 12.81 -12.43
C GLY A 242 11.80 12.67 -13.22
N ARG A 243 12.48 13.81 -13.44
CA ARG A 243 13.75 13.91 -14.19
C ARG A 243 13.64 13.32 -15.62
N ASN A 244 12.54 13.61 -16.30
CA ASN A 244 12.19 13.09 -17.63
C ASN A 244 12.17 11.56 -17.71
N MET A 245 12.02 10.87 -16.57
CA MET A 245 11.88 9.43 -16.52
C MET A 245 10.41 9.06 -16.40
N TYR A 246 9.99 8.09 -17.20
CA TYR A 246 8.61 7.63 -17.28
C TYR A 246 8.55 6.13 -16.97
N LEU A 247 7.52 5.75 -16.23
CA LEU A 247 7.07 4.37 -16.07
C LEU A 247 6.10 4.05 -17.20
N VAL A 248 6.44 3.12 -18.08
CA VAL A 248 5.69 2.80 -19.30
C VAL A 248 5.32 1.33 -19.32
N VAL A 249 4.06 1.00 -19.53
CA VAL A 249 3.61 -0.38 -19.75
C VAL A 249 3.29 -0.54 -21.23
N SER A 250 4.00 -1.43 -21.92
CA SER A 250 3.84 -1.64 -23.36
C SER A 250 4.01 -3.11 -23.73
N GLU A 251 3.42 -3.49 -24.85
CA GLU A 251 3.62 -4.81 -25.47
C GLU A 251 4.85 -4.76 -26.38
N PHE A 252 5.80 -5.66 -26.16
CA PHE A 252 7.00 -5.81 -26.98
C PHE A 252 7.14 -7.27 -27.39
N LEU A 253 7.07 -7.54 -28.69
CA LEU A 253 7.13 -8.90 -29.26
C LEU A 253 6.10 -9.87 -28.63
N GLY A 254 4.85 -9.41 -28.44
CA GLY A 254 3.79 -10.22 -27.84
C GLY A 254 3.85 -10.33 -26.31
N GLN A 255 4.83 -9.69 -25.66
CA GLN A 255 5.01 -9.74 -24.21
C GLN A 255 4.79 -8.38 -23.56
N ILE A 256 3.99 -8.34 -22.50
CA ILE A 256 3.85 -7.13 -21.69
C ILE A 256 5.14 -6.88 -20.92
N ARG A 257 5.66 -5.65 -21.02
CA ARG A 257 6.83 -5.19 -20.29
C ARG A 257 6.55 -3.87 -19.60
N VAL A 258 7.24 -3.67 -18.48
CA VAL A 258 7.22 -2.44 -17.69
C VAL A 258 8.57 -1.76 -17.82
N HIS A 259 8.61 -0.58 -18.41
CA HIS A 259 9.82 0.17 -18.68
C HIS A 259 9.92 1.34 -17.71
N LEU A 260 11.07 1.50 -17.06
CA LEU A 260 11.49 2.74 -16.41
C LEU A 260 12.46 3.41 -17.39
N ARG A 261 12.02 4.46 -18.07
CA ARG A 261 12.68 4.95 -19.29
C ARG A 261 12.80 6.47 -19.27
N VAL A 262 14.01 6.98 -19.50
CA VAL A 262 14.22 8.42 -19.68
C VAL A 262 13.82 8.80 -21.10
N TYR A 263 13.07 9.89 -21.23
CA TYR A 263 12.69 10.49 -22.50
C TYR A 263 13.44 11.81 -22.71
N GLU A 264 13.72 12.12 -23.97
CA GLU A 264 14.26 13.40 -24.41
C GLU A 264 13.24 14.08 -25.31
N GLU A 265 13.21 15.41 -25.25
CA GLU A 265 12.34 16.22 -26.09
C GLU A 265 13.14 16.77 -27.26
N GLU A 266 12.68 16.51 -28.48
CA GLU A 266 13.25 17.04 -29.72
C GLU A 266 12.09 17.51 -30.59
N ASP A 267 12.11 18.79 -31.00
CA ASP A 267 11.05 19.44 -31.78
C ASP A 267 9.63 19.27 -31.21
N GLY A 268 9.48 19.36 -29.88
CA GLY A 268 8.19 19.22 -29.18
C GLY A 268 7.69 17.77 -29.06
N ASN A 269 8.49 16.79 -29.50
CA ASN A 269 8.15 15.37 -29.43
C ASN A 269 9.02 14.65 -28.38
N LEU A 270 8.39 13.81 -27.56
CA LEU A 270 9.07 13.00 -26.54
C LEU A 270 9.52 11.64 -27.09
N PHE A 271 10.82 11.39 -27.06
CA PHE A 271 11.44 10.15 -27.55
C PHE A 271 12.10 9.34 -26.43
N PRO A 272 11.88 8.01 -26.37
CA PRO A 272 12.52 7.17 -25.38
C PRO A 272 14.02 7.01 -25.67
N THR A 273 14.85 7.21 -24.65
CA THR A 273 16.31 7.08 -24.78
C THR A 273 16.78 5.66 -24.44
N LYS A 274 18.07 5.38 -24.69
CA LYS A 274 18.69 4.12 -24.23
C LYS A 274 18.83 4.04 -22.70
N LYS A 275 18.67 5.16 -21.98
CA LYS A 275 18.78 5.22 -20.52
C LYS A 275 17.50 4.72 -19.86
N GLY A 276 17.61 3.63 -19.11
CA GLY A 276 16.48 3.02 -18.40
C GLY A 276 16.50 1.49 -18.44
N ILE A 277 15.56 0.87 -17.74
CA ILE A 277 15.42 -0.59 -17.65
C ILE A 277 14.08 -1.03 -18.25
N ALA A 278 14.06 -2.23 -18.83
CA ALA A 278 12.84 -2.91 -19.25
C ALA A 278 12.67 -4.15 -18.37
N LEU A 279 11.59 -4.19 -17.62
CA LEU A 279 11.24 -5.26 -16.70
C LEU A 279 10.19 -6.15 -17.37
N ASP A 280 10.36 -7.46 -17.24
CA ASP A 280 9.26 -8.39 -17.45
C ASP A 280 8.24 -8.27 -16.29
N LEU A 281 7.06 -8.85 -16.48
CA LEU A 281 6.00 -8.81 -15.49
C LEU A 281 6.40 -9.47 -14.16
N GLU A 282 7.28 -10.47 -14.17
CA GLU A 282 7.68 -11.18 -12.95
C GLU A 282 8.59 -10.30 -12.08
N LYS A 283 9.60 -9.67 -12.69
CA LYS A 283 10.47 -8.70 -12.00
C LYS A 283 9.68 -7.52 -11.48
N TRP A 284 8.72 -7.00 -12.26
CA TRP A 284 7.84 -5.93 -11.80
C TRP A 284 7.04 -6.34 -10.56
N LYS A 285 6.42 -7.53 -10.58
CA LYS A 285 5.68 -8.07 -9.44
C LYS A 285 6.56 -8.22 -8.20
N LYS A 286 7.80 -8.73 -8.35
CA LYS A 286 8.75 -8.83 -7.23
C LYS A 286 9.04 -7.46 -6.63
N ILE A 287 9.32 -6.45 -7.46
CA ILE A 287 9.54 -5.07 -6.97
C ILE A 287 8.32 -4.57 -6.19
N THR A 288 7.10 -4.83 -6.68
CA THR A 288 5.88 -4.40 -5.97
C THR A 288 5.64 -5.13 -4.66
N CYS A 289 6.02 -6.41 -4.55
CA CYS A 289 5.92 -7.18 -3.30
C CYS A 289 6.95 -6.73 -2.26
N GLU A 290 8.16 -6.35 -2.71
CA GLU A 290 9.21 -5.84 -1.81
C GLU A 290 8.97 -4.39 -1.37
N ALA A 291 7.99 -3.69 -1.96
CA ALA A 291 7.72 -2.28 -1.66
C ALA A 291 7.47 -2.04 -0.15
N ASP A 292 6.78 -2.95 0.53
CA ASP A 292 6.51 -2.83 1.98
C ASP A 292 7.77 -3.02 2.84
N GLU A 293 8.68 -3.91 2.44
CA GLU A 293 9.97 -4.12 3.12
C GLU A 293 10.94 -2.98 2.83
N ILE A 294 10.92 -2.43 1.62
CA ILE A 294 11.67 -1.23 1.23
C ILE A 294 11.20 -0.04 2.06
N ASP A 295 9.89 0.22 2.12
CA ASP A 295 9.30 1.28 2.94
C ASP A 295 9.71 1.10 4.42
N SER A 296 9.61 -0.13 4.94
CA SER A 296 10.00 -0.46 6.31
C SER A 296 11.51 -0.26 6.58
N ALA A 297 12.37 -0.49 5.58
CA ALA A 297 13.80 -0.27 5.70
C ALA A 297 14.15 1.22 5.69
N ILE A 298 13.47 2.02 4.87
CA ILE A 298 13.60 3.48 4.84
C ILE A 298 13.18 4.07 6.19
N ASP A 299 12.02 3.68 6.72
CA ASP A 299 11.52 4.16 8.01
C ASP A 299 12.51 3.87 9.16
N LYS A 300 13.17 2.71 9.13
CA LYS A 300 14.20 2.36 10.12
C LYS A 300 15.44 3.24 9.98
N TYR A 301 15.90 3.47 8.76
CA TYR A 301 17.04 4.34 8.50
C TYR A 301 16.79 5.77 8.99
N ASP A 302 15.61 6.33 8.70
CA ASP A 302 15.22 7.67 9.15
C ASP A 302 15.11 7.75 10.68
N ALA A 303 14.67 6.68 11.33
CA ALA A 303 14.60 6.60 12.79
C ALA A 303 15.97 6.47 13.47
N GLU A 304 16.96 5.91 12.79
CA GLU A 304 18.33 5.72 13.28
C GLU A 304 19.24 6.92 13.00
N MET A 305 18.82 7.88 12.17
CA MET A 305 19.55 9.13 11.97
C MET A 305 19.56 9.96 13.27
N PRO A 306 20.74 10.25 13.86
CA PRO A 306 20.83 11.11 15.03
C PRO A 306 20.40 12.53 14.64
N VAL A 307 19.22 12.95 15.11
CA VAL A 307 18.80 14.35 15.03
C VAL A 307 19.73 15.15 15.91
N SER A 308 20.68 15.86 15.29
CA SER A 308 21.48 16.89 15.94
C SER A 308 20.53 17.97 16.46
N TYR A 309 20.15 17.89 17.74
CA TYR A 309 19.54 18.99 18.46
C TYR A 309 20.60 20.08 18.65
N GLN A 310 20.83 20.90 17.62
CA GLN A 310 21.39 22.21 17.84
C GLN A 310 20.33 23.04 18.58
N LYS A 311 20.54 23.15 19.90
CA LYS A 311 19.88 24.12 20.78
C LYS A 311 19.83 25.48 20.09
N HIS A 312 18.63 26.03 19.95
CA HIS A 312 18.42 27.46 20.08
C HIS A 312 17.47 27.68 21.26
N LEU A 313 18.04 27.85 22.45
CA LEU A 313 17.37 28.60 23.52
C LEU A 313 17.53 30.07 23.14
N GLY A 314 16.55 30.59 22.38
CA GLY A 314 16.42 32.01 22.17
C GLY A 314 15.70 32.62 23.35
N GLU A 315 16.45 33.28 24.22
CA GLU A 315 15.95 34.41 25.01
C GLU A 315 15.37 35.45 24.04
N ASN A 316 14.13 35.90 24.28
CA ASN A 316 13.75 37.31 24.40
C ASN A 316 12.23 37.48 24.42
N TYR A 317 11.78 38.19 25.48
CA TYR A 317 10.44 38.62 25.91
C TYR A 317 9.64 37.64 26.79
#